data_AF-A0A7X5N1M4-F1
#
_entry.id   AF-A0A7X5N1M4-F1
#
_cell.length_a   1.000
_cell.length_b   1.000
_cell.length_c   1.000
_cell.angle_alpha   90.00
_cell.angle_beta   90.00
_cell.angle_gamma   90.00
#
_symmetry.space_group_name_H-M   'P 1'
#
loop_
_entity.id
_entity.type
_entity.pdbx_description
1 polymer ?
#
loop_
_entity_poly.entity_id
_entity_poly.type
_entity_poly.pdbx_seq_one_letter_code
_entity_poly.pdbx_strand_id
1 'polypeptide(L)' 'MKLSAPAHCTLYRAFTPRWAAEPLSGAGAARSGGRFNRFGQPALYLSLQLETAAAEYAQAA' A
#
# COMPACT_ATOMS: atom_id res chain seq x y z
N MET A 1 -12.72 -13.64 9.98
CA MET A 1 -11.45 -13.90 9.28
C MET A 1 -10.33 -13.36 10.16
N LYS A 2 -9.58 -14.24 10.85
CA LYS A 2 -8.42 -13.81 11.64
C LYS A 2 -7.22 -13.76 10.70
N LEU A 3 -6.64 -12.57 10.52
CA LEU A 3 -5.34 -12.42 9.88
C LEU A 3 -4.29 -12.94 10.87
N SER A 4 -3.94 -14.23 10.78
CA SER A 4 -2.78 -14.78 11.48
C SER A 4 -1.54 -14.56 10.62
N ALA A 5 -1.12 -13.30 10.49
CA ALA A 5 0.21 -13.02 9.97
C ALA A 5 1.24 -13.28 11.10
N PRO A 6 2.39 -13.90 10.83
CA PRO A 6 3.42 -14.08 11.84
C PRO A 6 3.88 -12.72 12.37
N ALA A 7 4.30 -12.67 13.65
CA ALA A 7 4.67 -11.44 14.35
C ALA A 7 5.70 -10.59 13.60
N HIS A 8 6.50 -11.21 12.74
CA HIS A 8 7.36 -10.57 11.76
C HIS A 8 7.11 -11.23 10.39
N CYS A 9 6.64 -10.45 9.42
CA CYS A 9 6.47 -10.90 8.05
C CYS A 9 6.97 -9.86 7.06
N THR A 10 7.47 -10.32 5.91
CA THR A 10 7.81 -9.44 4.79
C THR A 10 6.52 -9.05 4.08
N LEU A 11 6.36 -7.74 3.85
CA LEU A 11 5.25 -7.17 3.11
C LEU A 11 5.78 -6.42 1.90
N TYR A 12 5.02 -6.46 0.82
CA TYR A 12 5.33 -5.81 -0.44
C TYR A 12 4.40 -4.63 -0.67
N ARG A 13 4.96 -3.55 -1.23
CA ARG A 13 4.25 -2.33 -1.61
C ARG A 13 4.72 -1.88 -2.99
N ALA A 14 3.80 -1.81 -3.94
CA ALA A 14 4.02 -1.10 -5.19
C ALA A 14 3.52 0.35 -5.05
N PHE A 15 4.32 1.32 -5.49
CA PHE A 15 3.97 2.73 -5.40
C PHE A 15 4.71 3.57 -6.45
N THR A 16 4.16 4.74 -6.77
CA THR A 16 4.76 5.66 -7.75
C THR A 16 6.12 6.19 -7.27
N PRO A 17 7.17 6.17 -8.11
CA PRO A 17 8.52 6.59 -7.73
C PRO A 17 8.65 8.00 -7.15
N ARG A 18 7.69 8.90 -7.44
CA ARG A 18 7.60 10.23 -6.83
C ARG A 18 7.68 10.20 -5.29
N TRP A 19 7.23 9.12 -4.65
CA TRP A 19 7.21 8.98 -3.19
C TRP A 19 8.40 8.19 -2.63
N ALA A 20 9.44 7.94 -3.43
CA ALA A 20 10.56 7.07 -3.04
C ALA A 20 11.46 7.65 -1.94
N ALA A 21 11.51 8.98 -1.80
CA ALA A 21 12.26 9.63 -0.72
C ALA A 21 11.67 9.32 0.68
N GLU A 22 10.36 9.07 0.76
CA GLU A 22 9.65 8.75 2.01
C GLU A 22 8.65 7.59 1.78
N PRO A 23 9.15 6.36 1.61
CA PRO A 23 8.35 5.22 1.13
C PRO A 23 7.29 4.73 2.14
N LEU A 24 7.31 5.23 3.39
CA LEU A 24 6.33 4.88 4.43
C LEU A 24 5.36 6.03 4.77
N SER A 25 5.46 7.17 4.08
CA SER A 25 4.63 8.37 4.37
C SER A 25 3.13 8.15 4.12
N GLY A 26 2.76 7.33 3.15
CA GLY A 26 1.36 7.19 2.72
C GLY A 26 0.78 8.42 2.01
N ALA A 27 1.59 9.41 1.65
CA ALA A 27 1.15 10.69 1.10
C ALA A 27 0.39 10.56 -0.23
N GLY A 28 0.78 9.60 -1.08
CA GLY A 28 0.04 9.30 -2.32
C GLY A 28 -1.39 8.83 -2.06
N ALA A 29 -1.60 7.97 -1.05
CA ALA A 29 -2.92 7.50 -0.68
C ALA A 29 -3.76 8.61 -0.03
N ALA A 30 -3.15 9.48 0.79
CA ALA A 30 -3.84 10.63 1.36
C ALA A 30 -4.35 11.59 0.27
N ARG A 31 -3.60 11.77 -0.82
CA ARG A 31 -3.97 12.69 -1.91
C ARG A 31 -5.22 12.26 -2.67
N SER A 32 -5.49 10.96 -2.78
CA SER A 32 -6.61 10.45 -3.58
C SER A 32 -7.72 9.78 -2.76
N GLY A 33 -7.41 9.35 -1.53
CA GLY A 33 -8.21 8.34 -0.86
C GLY A 33 -8.10 6.97 -1.55
N GLY A 34 -8.82 5.99 -1.04
CA GLY A 34 -8.85 4.64 -1.58
C GLY A 34 -9.90 3.78 -0.88
N ARG A 35 -9.94 2.49 -1.22
CA ARG A 35 -10.93 1.55 -0.65
C ARG A 35 -10.95 1.52 0.88
N PHE A 36 -9.83 1.84 1.52
CA PHE A 36 -9.64 1.72 2.97
C PHE A 36 -9.12 3.01 3.63
N ASN A 37 -9.07 4.13 2.91
CA ASN A 37 -8.70 5.42 3.47
C ASN A 37 -9.47 6.57 2.80
N ARG A 38 -9.81 7.60 3.58
CA ARG A 38 -10.45 8.81 3.06
C ARG A 38 -9.41 9.76 2.47
N PHE A 39 -9.84 10.72 1.65
CA PHE A 39 -9.01 11.85 1.25
C PHE A 39 -8.42 12.56 2.49
N GLY A 40 -7.14 12.92 2.41
CA GLY A 40 -6.36 13.50 3.51
C GLY A 40 -5.79 12.48 4.50
N GLN A 41 -6.26 11.22 4.51
CA GLN A 41 -5.78 10.20 5.45
C GLN A 41 -4.63 9.37 4.84
N PRO A 42 -3.39 9.45 5.36
CA PRO A 42 -2.29 8.60 4.91
C PRO A 42 -2.56 7.14 5.24
N ALA A 43 -2.21 6.26 4.29
CA ALA A 43 -2.33 4.82 4.42
C ALA A 43 -1.26 4.11 3.58
N LEU A 44 -0.88 2.90 4.01
CA LEU A 44 -0.02 1.99 3.27
C LEU A 44 -0.84 0.79 2.79
N TYR A 45 -0.85 0.59 1.47
CA TYR A 45 -1.42 -0.60 0.84
C TYR A 45 -0.32 -1.65 0.71
N LEU A 46 -0.48 -2.76 1.43
CA LEU A 46 0.54 -3.80 1.61
C LEU A 46 -0.02 -5.16 1.21
N SER A 47 0.84 -6.04 0.71
CA SER A 47 0.51 -7.42 0.38
C SER A 47 1.55 -8.39 0.94
N LEU A 48 1.15 -9.62 1.23
CA LEU A 48 2.05 -10.72 1.60
C LEU A 48 2.80 -11.30 0.39
N GLN A 49 2.33 -11.03 -0.83
CA GLN A 49 2.90 -11.54 -2.09
C GLN A 49 3.20 -10.38 -3.04
N LEU A 50 4.35 -10.45 -3.71
CA LEU A 50 4.83 -9.41 -4.63
C LEU A 50 3.92 -9.29 -5.86
N GLU A 51 3.47 -10.42 -6.40
CA GLU A 51 2.61 -10.52 -7.58
C GLU A 51 1.27 -9.83 -7.32
N THR A 52 0.69 -10.03 -6.14
CA THR A 52 -0.53 -9.36 -5.71
C THR A 52 -0.33 -7.85 -5.57
N ALA A 53 0.81 -7.40 -5.01
CA ALA A 53 1.11 -5.97 -4.92
C ALA A 53 1.22 -5.32 -6.32
N ALA A 54 1.84 -6.01 -7.28
CA ALA A 54 1.96 -5.54 -8.66
C ALA A 54 0.60 -5.52 -9.37
N ALA A 55 -0.20 -6.57 -9.23
CA ALA A 55 -1.52 -6.67 -9.85
C ALA A 55 -2.48 -5.57 -9.36
N GLU A 56 -2.55 -5.33 -8.04
CA GLU A 56 -3.38 -4.27 -7.46
C GLU A 56 -2.93 -2.88 -7.92
N TYR A 57 -1.61 -2.64 -8.02
CA TYR A 57 -1.09 -1.37 -8.54
C TYR A 57 -1.46 -1.16 -10.01
N ALA A 58 -1.42 -2.21 -10.83
CA ALA A 58 -1.80 -2.13 -12.24
C ALA A 58 -3.30 -1.91 -12.45
N GLN A 59 -4.17 -2.35 -11.53
CA GLN A 59 -5.61 -2.08 -11.58
C GLN A 59 -5.96 -0.61 -11.31
N ALA A 60 -5.12 0.08 -10.52
CA ALA A 60 -5.30 1.48 -10.16
C ALA A 60 -4.59 2.46 -11.12
N ALA A 61 -3.88 1.95 -12.12
CA ALA A 61 -3.13 2.72 -13.11
C ALA A 61 -4.03 3.33 -14.20
#